data_AF-A0A1Y2B1U5-F1
#
_entry.id   AF-A0A1Y2B1U5-F1
#
_cell.length_a   1.000
_cell.length_b   1.000
_cell.length_c   1.000
_cell.angle_alpha   90.00
_cell.angle_beta   90.00
_cell.angle_gamma   90.00
#
_symmetry.space_group_name_H-M   'P 1'
#
loop_
_entity.id
_entity.type
_entity.pdbx_description
1 polymer ?
#
loop_
_entity_poly.entity_id
_entity_poly.type
_entity_poly.pdbx_seq_one_letter_code
_entity_poly.pdbx_strand_id
1 'polypeptide(L)'
;MDNSTTVTSPSGDRLQKKWENSERVLVIASEPHNILFPQCSVIVHHGGAGTTAEAARSGKPAVICTFCTDQPMWAAYIAKAGAGINAGPFCSLTGKQLAVLINKAREPKMMAAAKELGVRMREERGLENACDWLTSLAGGDFALRKELTWLEWVWAVFLSLFAFQTSSTKKKTK
;
A
#
# COMPACT_ATOMS: atom_id res chain seq x y z
N MET A 1 1.12 -10.13 -26.77
CA MET A 1 1.19 -9.29 -25.57
C MET A 1 1.98 -8.06 -25.98
N ASP A 2 1.33 -6.91 -25.94
CA ASP A 2 1.91 -5.63 -26.35
C ASP A 2 2.95 -5.19 -25.31
N ASN A 3 4.21 -5.05 -25.73
CA ASN A 3 5.34 -4.63 -24.88
C ASN A 3 5.44 -3.09 -24.76
N SER A 4 4.45 -2.34 -25.26
CA SER A 4 4.45 -0.87 -25.24
C SER A 4 3.87 -0.32 -23.93
N THR A 5 4.56 -0.58 -22.81
CA THR A 5 4.38 0.22 -21.58
C THR A 5 5.41 1.34 -21.61
N THR A 6 5.01 2.50 -22.14
CA THR A 6 5.83 3.70 -22.25
C THR A 6 6.28 4.17 -20.87
N VAL A 7 7.60 4.25 -20.67
CA VAL A 7 8.19 4.73 -19.43
C VAL A 7 7.93 6.23 -19.30
N THR A 8 7.29 6.66 -18.22
CA THR A 8 6.74 8.03 -18.10
C THR A 8 7.66 9.01 -17.36
N SER A 9 8.90 8.62 -17.06
CA SER A 9 9.86 9.51 -16.37
C SER A 9 11.18 9.62 -17.14
N PRO A 10 11.84 10.80 -17.13
CA PRO A 10 13.15 10.98 -17.79
C PRO A 10 14.21 9.99 -17.32
N SER A 11 14.15 9.60 -16.04
CA SER A 11 15.04 8.59 -15.45
C SER A 11 14.74 7.19 -16.00
N GLY A 12 13.48 6.88 -16.25
CA GLY A 12 13.05 5.60 -16.76
C GLY A 12 13.33 5.43 -18.26
N ASP A 13 13.16 6.46 -19.08
CA ASP A 13 13.54 6.43 -20.52
C ASP A 13 15.04 6.11 -20.69
N ARG A 14 15.87 6.73 -19.83
CA ARG A 14 17.31 6.48 -19.80
C ARG A 14 17.62 5.02 -19.45
N LEU A 15 16.88 4.41 -18.53
CA LEU A 15 17.07 3.01 -18.16
C LEU A 15 16.61 2.07 -19.27
N GLN A 16 15.47 2.36 -19.90
CA GLN A 16 14.94 1.55 -21.00
C GLN A 16 15.93 1.54 -22.17
N LYS A 17 16.40 2.71 -22.61
CA LYS A 17 17.42 2.83 -23.66
C LYS A 17 18.73 2.12 -23.29
N LYS A 18 19.15 2.20 -22.02
CA LYS A 18 20.38 1.54 -21.56
C LYS A 18 20.30 0.01 -21.68
N TRP A 19 19.12 -0.57 -21.53
CA TRP A 19 18.92 -2.02 -21.46
C TRP A 19 18.07 -2.58 -22.60
N GLU A 20 17.80 -1.80 -23.66
CA GLU A 20 16.88 -2.15 -24.76
C GLU A 20 17.26 -3.45 -25.48
N ASN A 21 18.55 -3.78 -25.56
CA ASN A 21 19.07 -4.99 -26.20
C ASN A 21 19.46 -6.08 -25.19
N SER A 22 19.01 -5.98 -23.94
CA SER A 22 19.34 -6.97 -22.90
C SER A 22 18.33 -8.11 -22.86
N GLU A 23 18.82 -9.34 -22.90
CA GLU A 23 18.00 -10.54 -22.62
C GLU A 23 17.81 -10.79 -21.12
N ARG A 24 18.50 -10.03 -20.25
CA ARG A 24 18.54 -10.26 -18.79
C ARG A 24 17.89 -9.15 -17.97
N VAL A 25 17.60 -8.01 -18.59
CA VAL A 25 17.05 -6.84 -17.92
C VAL A 25 15.86 -6.34 -18.73
N LEU A 26 14.67 -6.50 -18.16
CA LEU A 26 13.45 -5.89 -18.69
C LEU A 26 13.15 -4.64 -17.86
N VAL A 27 13.04 -3.50 -18.53
CA VAL A 27 12.64 -2.23 -17.92
C VAL A 27 11.18 -1.99 -18.25
N ILE A 28 10.33 -1.85 -17.22
CA ILE A 28 8.90 -1.62 -17.35
C ILE A 28 8.58 -0.26 -16.73
N ALA A 29 7.74 0.51 -17.40
CA ALA A 29 7.29 1.82 -16.96
C ALA A 29 6.55 1.80 -15.63
N SER A 30 5.54 0.95 -15.60
CA SER A 30 4.59 0.79 -14.51
C SER A 30 3.85 -0.50 -14.75
N GLU A 31 3.73 -1.33 -13.72
CA GLU A 31 2.91 -2.54 -13.74
C GLU A 31 2.34 -2.71 -12.33
N PRO A 32 1.06 -3.10 -12.18
CA PRO A 32 0.50 -3.41 -10.88
C PRO A 32 1.30 -4.51 -10.16
N HIS A 33 1.77 -4.22 -8.95
CA HIS A 33 2.58 -5.15 -8.17
C HIS A 33 1.86 -6.48 -7.90
N ASN A 34 0.54 -6.47 -7.74
CA ASN A 34 -0.27 -7.68 -7.53
C ASN A 34 -0.27 -8.63 -8.74
N ILE A 35 0.03 -8.13 -9.94
CA ILE A 35 0.17 -8.94 -11.16
C ILE A 35 1.62 -9.39 -11.34
N LEU A 36 2.58 -8.48 -11.10
CA LEU A 36 4.00 -8.73 -11.33
C LEU A 36 4.63 -9.64 -10.28
N PHE A 37 4.42 -9.35 -8.99
CA PHE A 37 5.14 -10.01 -7.88
C PHE A 37 4.91 -11.53 -7.81
N PRO A 38 3.70 -12.08 -8.07
CA PRO A 38 3.51 -13.54 -8.10
C PRO A 38 4.40 -14.28 -9.12
N GLN A 39 4.86 -13.58 -10.16
CA GLN A 39 5.71 -14.13 -11.21
C GLN A 39 7.21 -14.08 -10.86
N CYS A 40 7.59 -13.31 -9.82
CA CYS A 40 8.97 -13.19 -9.38
C CYS A 40 9.42 -14.39 -8.54
N SER A 41 10.74 -14.63 -8.50
CA SER A 41 11.36 -15.53 -7.52
C SER A 41 11.77 -14.80 -6.23
N VAL A 42 12.19 -13.54 -6.35
CA VAL A 42 12.60 -12.64 -5.27
C VAL A 42 12.21 -11.23 -5.67
N ILE A 43 11.79 -10.41 -4.71
CA ILE A 43 11.43 -9.01 -4.90
C ILE A 43 12.47 -8.14 -4.21
N VAL A 44 13.00 -7.13 -4.89
CA VAL A 44 13.90 -6.12 -4.28
C VAL A 44 13.19 -4.78 -4.31
N HIS A 45 13.01 -4.13 -3.16
CA HIS A 45 12.33 -2.84 -3.09
C HIS A 45 12.79 -2.00 -1.90
N HIS A 46 12.32 -0.76 -1.84
CA HIS A 46 12.77 0.25 -0.89
C HIS A 46 12.15 0.14 0.52
N GLY A 47 11.15 -0.73 0.69
CA GLY A 47 10.46 -0.93 1.98
C GLY A 47 9.24 -0.03 2.26
N GLY A 48 8.67 0.67 1.26
CA GLY A 48 7.42 1.42 1.47
C GLY A 48 6.25 0.50 1.85
N ALA A 49 5.40 0.94 2.78
CA ALA A 49 4.36 0.12 3.42
C ALA A 49 3.51 -0.69 2.42
N GLY A 50 2.92 -0.04 1.41
CA GLY A 50 2.08 -0.71 0.41
C GLY A 50 2.83 -1.74 -0.44
N THR A 51 4.05 -1.41 -0.87
CA THR A 51 4.91 -2.33 -1.63
C THR A 51 5.33 -3.52 -0.77
N THR A 52 5.66 -3.30 0.50
CA THR A 52 6.00 -4.37 1.45
C THR A 52 4.80 -5.30 1.68
N ALA A 53 3.61 -4.73 1.90
CA ALA A 53 2.39 -5.50 2.10
C ALA A 53 2.07 -6.36 0.87
N GLU A 54 2.18 -5.81 -0.34
CA GLU A 54 1.93 -6.57 -1.56
C GLU A 54 3.02 -7.64 -1.81
N ALA A 55 4.29 -7.33 -1.52
CA ALA A 55 5.37 -8.32 -1.59
C ALA A 55 5.12 -9.48 -0.63
N ALA A 56 4.73 -9.20 0.62
CA ALA A 56 4.36 -10.22 1.60
C ALA A 56 3.14 -11.04 1.12
N ARG A 57 2.09 -10.36 0.65
CA ARG A 57 0.86 -11.00 0.12
C ARG A 57 1.13 -11.89 -1.09
N SER A 58 2.10 -11.54 -1.94
CA SER A 58 2.51 -12.35 -3.10
C SER A 58 3.15 -13.70 -2.72
N GLY A 59 3.63 -13.83 -1.48
CA GLY A 59 4.30 -15.01 -0.98
C GLY A 59 5.71 -15.23 -1.55
N LYS A 60 6.38 -14.17 -1.98
CA LYS A 60 7.76 -14.20 -2.50
C LYS A 60 8.73 -13.57 -1.50
N PRO A 61 9.96 -14.10 -1.37
CA PRO A 61 11.00 -13.48 -0.57
C PRO A 61 11.28 -12.03 -1.00
N ALA A 62 11.41 -11.13 -0.03
CA ALA A 62 11.74 -9.72 -0.28
C ALA A 62 13.11 -9.31 0.28
N VAL A 63 13.93 -8.64 -0.52
CA VAL A 63 15.16 -7.96 -0.07
C VAL A 63 14.86 -6.47 0.00
N ILE A 64 14.91 -5.90 1.20
CA ILE A 64 14.46 -4.54 1.46
C ILE A 64 15.66 -3.61 1.67
N CYS A 65 15.82 -2.64 0.77
CA CYS A 65 16.91 -1.67 0.76
C CYS A 65 16.37 -0.28 1.15
N THR A 66 16.57 0.14 2.39
CA THR A 66 15.86 1.29 2.95
C THR A 66 16.50 2.63 2.57
N PHE A 67 15.69 3.68 2.42
CA PHE A 67 16.11 5.06 2.21
C PHE A 67 15.82 5.94 3.43
N CYS A 68 14.58 5.94 3.94
CA CYS A 68 14.19 6.78 5.07
C CYS A 68 12.89 6.32 5.78
N THR A 69 12.59 6.94 6.93
CA THR A 69 11.30 6.88 7.63
C THR A 69 10.96 5.50 8.22
N ASP A 70 9.86 4.89 7.78
CA ASP A 70 9.24 3.67 8.30
C ASP A 70 9.79 2.40 7.61
N GLN A 71 10.52 2.57 6.52
CA GLN A 71 11.08 1.47 5.72
C GLN A 71 11.96 0.49 6.55
N PRO A 72 12.81 0.94 7.50
CA PRO A 72 13.57 0.02 8.36
C PRO A 72 12.70 -0.85 9.26
N MET A 73 11.55 -0.33 9.71
CA MET A 73 10.58 -1.09 10.51
C MET A 73 9.98 -2.22 9.68
N TRP A 74 9.50 -1.92 8.47
CA TRP A 74 8.96 -2.91 7.55
C TRP A 74 10.00 -3.97 7.15
N ALA A 75 11.23 -3.54 6.89
CA ALA A 75 12.34 -4.45 6.63
C ALA A 75 12.60 -5.41 7.80
N ALA A 76 12.55 -4.90 9.04
CA ALA A 76 12.71 -5.71 10.25
C ALA A 76 11.56 -6.72 10.43
N TYR A 77 10.31 -6.34 10.16
CA TYR A 77 9.16 -7.26 10.26
C TYR A 77 9.24 -8.40 9.25
N ILE A 78 9.57 -8.11 8.01
CA ILE A 78 9.75 -9.14 6.97
C ILE A 78 10.91 -10.09 7.32
N ALA A 79 12.04 -9.53 7.77
CA ALA A 79 13.18 -10.34 8.21
C ALA A 79 12.84 -11.22 9.42
N LYS A 80 12.10 -10.68 10.39
CA LYS A 80 11.64 -11.41 11.58
C LYS A 80 10.66 -12.55 11.22
N ALA A 81 9.82 -12.35 10.21
CA ALA A 81 8.95 -13.39 9.67
C ALA A 81 9.73 -14.48 8.90
N GLY A 82 11.03 -14.30 8.66
CA GLY A 82 11.84 -15.21 7.84
C GLY A 82 11.49 -15.17 6.36
N ALA A 83 10.66 -14.22 5.93
CA ALA A 83 10.13 -14.07 4.57
C ALA A 83 10.97 -13.11 3.70
N GLY A 84 12.14 -12.68 4.19
CA GLY A 84 13.00 -11.77 3.45
C GLY A 84 14.22 -11.32 4.23
N ILE A 85 14.91 -10.34 3.68
CA ILE A 85 16.18 -9.82 4.19
C ILE A 85 16.06 -8.30 4.34
N ASN A 86 16.38 -7.81 5.53
CA ASN A 86 16.69 -6.40 5.72
C ASN A 86 18.12 -6.13 5.22
N ALA A 87 18.25 -5.49 4.06
CA ALA A 87 19.54 -5.17 3.45
C ALA A 87 20.18 -3.90 4.04
N GLY A 88 19.45 -3.16 4.88
CA GLY A 88 19.89 -1.88 5.44
C GLY A 88 19.80 -0.72 4.44
N PRO A 89 20.49 0.40 4.73
CA PRO A 89 20.45 1.60 3.91
C PRO A 89 20.95 1.36 2.47
N PHE A 90 20.20 1.85 1.47
CA PHE A 90 20.59 1.69 0.07
C PHE A 90 21.98 2.28 -0.23
N CYS A 91 22.34 3.40 0.42
CA CYS A 91 23.63 4.06 0.22
C CYS A 91 24.85 3.25 0.68
N SER A 92 24.67 2.20 1.48
CA SER A 92 25.75 1.30 1.90
C SER A 92 25.84 0.01 1.07
N LEU A 93 24.96 -0.16 0.07
CA LEU A 93 24.89 -1.36 -0.76
C LEU A 93 25.63 -1.19 -2.09
N THR A 94 26.34 -2.25 -2.46
CA THR A 94 26.91 -2.45 -3.80
C THR A 94 26.13 -3.51 -4.56
N GLY A 95 26.24 -3.50 -5.89
CA GLY A 95 25.61 -4.54 -6.73
C GLY A 95 26.07 -5.96 -6.39
N LYS A 96 27.33 -6.14 -5.97
CA LYS A 96 27.86 -7.45 -5.53
C LYS A 96 27.20 -7.92 -4.24
N GLN A 97 27.07 -7.04 -3.24
CA GLN A 97 26.36 -7.36 -2.00
C GLN A 97 24.90 -7.71 -2.28
N LEU A 98 24.22 -6.92 -3.12
CA LEU A 98 22.83 -7.18 -3.47
C LEU A 98 22.64 -8.54 -4.18
N ALA A 99 23.55 -8.91 -5.07
CA ALA A 99 23.52 -10.23 -5.73
C ALA A 99 23.64 -11.39 -4.70
N VAL A 100 24.50 -11.24 -3.69
CA VAL A 100 24.61 -12.21 -2.59
C VAL A 100 23.30 -12.32 -1.80
N LEU A 101 22.68 -11.17 -1.47
CA LEU A 101 21.41 -11.15 -0.75
C LEU A 101 20.26 -11.77 -1.56
N ILE A 102 20.19 -11.51 -2.87
CA ILE A 102 19.20 -12.14 -3.75
C ILE A 102 19.35 -13.66 -3.76
N ASN A 103 20.58 -14.17 -3.84
CA ASN A 103 20.82 -15.63 -3.80
C ASN A 103 20.44 -16.22 -2.44
N LYS A 104 20.75 -15.54 -1.34
CA LYS A 104 20.32 -15.95 0.01
C LYS A 104 18.80 -15.96 0.14
N ALA A 105 18.10 -14.98 -0.46
CA ALA A 105 16.65 -14.93 -0.43
C ALA A 105 15.97 -16.10 -1.16
N ARG A 106 16.68 -16.77 -2.09
CA ARG A 106 16.21 -17.96 -2.80
C ARG A 106 16.40 -19.26 -2.04
N GLU A 107 16.95 -19.22 -0.83
CA GLU A 107 17.09 -20.43 -0.01
C GLU A 107 15.71 -21.05 0.27
N PRO A 108 15.55 -22.39 0.18
CA PRO A 108 14.26 -23.05 0.31
C PRO A 108 13.49 -22.69 1.59
N LYS A 109 14.22 -22.50 2.69
CA LYS A 109 13.64 -22.11 3.99
C LYS A 109 12.96 -20.73 3.91
N MET A 110 13.59 -19.76 3.27
CA MET A 110 13.04 -18.41 3.13
C MET A 110 11.89 -18.38 2.13
N MET A 111 11.99 -19.15 1.04
CA MET A 111 10.88 -19.30 0.10
C MET A 111 9.64 -19.92 0.75
N ALA A 112 9.82 -20.94 1.60
CA ALA A 112 8.72 -21.57 2.33
C ALA A 112 8.07 -20.58 3.33
N ALA A 113 8.88 -19.86 4.12
CA ALA A 113 8.38 -18.86 5.06
C ALA A 113 7.64 -17.71 4.36
N ALA A 114 8.16 -17.23 3.22
CA ALA A 114 7.48 -16.22 2.41
C ALA A 114 6.13 -16.74 1.89
N LYS A 115 6.08 -17.98 1.41
CA LYS A 115 4.82 -18.60 0.96
C LYS A 115 3.78 -18.68 2.08
N GLU A 116 4.20 -19.11 3.28
CA GLU A 116 3.33 -19.18 4.46
C GLU A 116 2.83 -17.79 4.88
N LEU A 117 3.71 -16.79 4.94
CA LEU A 117 3.33 -15.41 5.21
C LEU A 117 2.30 -14.92 4.19
N GLY A 118 2.50 -15.21 2.90
CA GLY A 118 1.57 -14.84 1.85
C GLY A 118 0.19 -15.48 1.99
N VAL A 119 0.09 -16.73 2.49
CA VAL A 119 -1.20 -17.35 2.81
C VAL A 119 -1.91 -16.55 3.89
N ARG A 120 -1.23 -16.28 5.01
CA ARG A 120 -1.78 -15.51 6.13
C ARG A 120 -2.24 -14.11 5.70
N MET A 121 -1.41 -13.40 4.96
CA MET A 121 -1.73 -12.06 4.42
C MET A 121 -2.97 -12.05 3.51
N ARG A 122 -3.29 -13.16 2.83
CA ARG A 122 -4.49 -13.26 1.99
C ARG A 122 -5.75 -13.60 2.79
N GLU A 123 -5.59 -14.22 3.96
CA GLU A 123 -6.67 -14.55 4.89
C GLU A 123 -7.00 -13.37 5.83
N GLU A 124 -6.16 -12.34 5.87
CA GLU A 124 -6.42 -11.12 6.64
C GLU A 124 -7.67 -10.39 6.14
N ARG A 125 -8.49 -9.96 7.10
CA ARG A 125 -9.72 -9.18 6.88
C ARG A 125 -9.52 -7.72 7.27
N GLY A 126 -8.38 -7.14 6.88
CA GLY A 126 -7.97 -5.82 7.35
C GLY A 126 -8.94 -4.71 6.97
N LEU A 127 -9.49 -4.76 5.75
CA LEU A 127 -10.48 -3.81 5.27
C LEU A 127 -11.80 -3.95 6.02
N GLU A 128 -12.31 -5.18 6.15
CA GLU A 128 -13.56 -5.47 6.84
C GLU A 128 -13.47 -5.06 8.30
N ASN A 129 -12.37 -5.42 8.98
CA ASN A 129 -12.14 -5.03 10.38
C ASN A 129 -12.08 -3.51 10.55
N ALA A 130 -11.47 -2.78 9.60
CA ALA A 130 -11.44 -1.33 9.62
C ALA A 130 -12.85 -0.73 9.40
N CYS A 131 -13.63 -1.26 8.46
CA CYS A 131 -15.01 -0.86 8.23
C CYS A 131 -15.90 -1.13 9.45
N ASP A 132 -15.79 -2.32 10.05
CA ASP A 132 -16.52 -2.70 11.26
C ASP A 132 -16.16 -1.77 12.42
N TRP A 133 -14.86 -1.48 12.58
CA TRP A 133 -14.39 -0.56 13.61
C TRP A 133 -14.90 0.87 13.41
N LEU A 134 -14.79 1.41 12.19
CA LEU A 134 -15.32 2.74 11.85
C LEU A 134 -16.84 2.81 12.06
N THR A 135 -17.57 1.75 11.70
CA THR A 135 -19.01 1.66 11.91
C THR A 135 -19.35 1.61 13.40
N SER A 136 -18.55 0.92 14.22
CA SER A 136 -18.74 0.87 15.67
C SER A 136 -18.53 2.24 16.33
N LEU A 137 -17.57 3.04 15.84
CA LEU A 137 -17.29 4.39 16.33
C LEU A 137 -18.38 5.39 15.94
N ALA A 138 -19.05 5.17 14.81
CA ALA A 138 -20.19 5.97 14.38
C ALA A 138 -21.44 5.75 15.26
N GLY A 139 -21.38 4.81 16.21
CA GLY A 139 -22.53 4.35 17.00
C GLY A 139 -23.33 3.33 16.20
N GLY A 140 -23.64 2.18 16.81
CA GLY A 140 -24.48 1.15 16.19
C GLY A 140 -25.73 1.73 15.49
N ASP A 141 -26.12 1.09 14.39
CA ASP A 141 -27.17 1.55 13.47
C ASP A 141 -26.96 2.95 12.87
N PHE A 142 -25.81 3.17 12.24
CA PHE A 142 -25.82 3.91 10.98
C PHE A 142 -26.42 3.02 9.90
N ALA A 143 -27.71 2.69 10.03
CA ALA A 143 -28.49 2.37 8.86
C ALA A 143 -28.24 3.56 7.92
N LEU A 144 -27.60 3.31 6.79
CA LEU A 144 -27.73 4.18 5.63
C LEU A 144 -29.25 4.27 5.40
N ARG A 145 -29.93 5.22 6.06
CA ARG A 145 -31.27 5.63 5.71
C ARG A 145 -31.10 6.25 4.33
N LYS A 146 -31.15 5.40 3.32
CA LYS A 146 -31.17 5.78 1.91
C LYS A 146 -32.44 6.58 1.58
N GLU A 147 -33.37 6.70 2.52
CA GLU A 147 -34.58 7.47 2.40
C GLU A 147 -34.73 8.39 3.61
N LEU A 148 -34.05 9.53 3.59
CA LEU A 148 -34.70 10.74 4.10
C LEU A 148 -35.66 11.16 3.00
N THR A 149 -36.95 11.16 3.30
CA THR A 149 -37.95 11.65 2.34
C THR A 149 -37.69 13.14 2.08
N TRP A 150 -38.02 13.64 0.89
CA TRP A 150 -37.87 15.06 0.53
C TRP A 150 -38.43 16.03 1.60
N LEU A 151 -39.47 15.60 2.32
CA LEU A 151 -40.08 16.35 3.42
C LEU A 151 -39.15 16.55 4.63
N GLU A 152 -38.31 15.58 4.97
CA GLU A 152 -37.40 15.70 6.11
C GLU A 152 -36.26 16.69 5.83
N TRP A 153 -35.80 16.79 4.58
CA TRP A 153 -34.88 17.85 4.14
C TRP A 153 -35.52 19.23 4.20
N VAL A 154 -36.79 19.35 3.77
CA VAL A 154 -37.53 20.62 3.85
C VAL A 154 -37.70 21.07 5.31
N TRP A 155 -38.02 20.15 6.23
CA TRP A 155 -38.14 20.49 7.66
C TRP A 155 -36.81 20.92 8.29
N ALA A 156 -35.68 20.27 7.96
CA ALA A 156 -34.37 20.65 8.48
C ALA A 156 -33.92 22.06 8.02
N VAL A 157 -34.23 22.41 6.76
CA VAL A 157 -33.95 23.77 6.24
C VAL A 157 -34.89 24.81 6.85
N PHE A 158 -36.17 24.49 7.06
CA PHE A 158 -37.11 25.41 7.69
C PHE A 158 -36.79 25.68 9.17
N LEU A 159 -36.38 24.66 9.94
CA LEU A 159 -36.01 24.81 11.35
C LEU A 159 -34.74 25.64 11.56
N SER A 160 -33.76 25.52 10.65
CA SER A 160 -32.53 26.32 10.71
C SER A 160 -32.77 27.80 10.38
N LEU A 161 -33.74 28.11 9.50
CA LEU A 161 -34.16 29.49 9.21
C LEU A 161 -34.95 30.13 10.38
N PHE A 162 -35.77 29.36 11.10
CA PHE A 162 -36.51 29.85 12.27
C PHE A 162 -35.60 30.08 13.49
N ALA A 163 -34.60 29.22 13.69
CA ALA A 163 -33.59 29.41 14.74
C ALA A 163 -32.77 30.70 14.52
N PHE A 164 -32.57 31.12 13.26
CA PHE A 164 -31.86 32.35 12.92
C PHE A 164 -32.70 33.62 13.17
N GLN A 165 -34.03 33.57 13.01
CA GLN A 165 -34.91 34.73 13.24
C GLN A 165 -35.18 35.04 14.72
N THR A 166 -35.09 34.06 15.63
CA THR A 166 -35.29 34.32 17.07
C THR A 166 -34.06 34.91 17.78
N SER A 167 -32.88 34.90 17.14
CA SER A 167 -31.65 35.49 17.68
C SER A 167 -31.51 37.01 17.44
N SER A 168 -32.32 37.62 16.57
CA SER A 168 -32.10 39.01 16.11
C SER A 168 -32.83 40.10 16.93
N THR A 169 -33.68 39.75 17.90
CA THR A 169 -34.53 40.74 18.62
C THR A 169 -34.09 41.12 20.04
N LYS A 170 -32.85 40.83 20.47
CA LYS A 170 -32.31 41.36 21.74
C LYS A 170 -31.22 42.42 21.52
N LYS A 171 -31.61 43.60 21.02
CA LYS A 171 -30.85 44.85 21.21
C LYS A 171 -31.80 46.06 21.13
N LYS A 172 -32.28 46.52 22.30
CA LYS A 172 -32.39 47.95 22.71
C LYS A 172 -33.32 48.11 23.92
N THR A 173 -33.06 49.17 24.69
CA THR A 173 -33.69 49.67 25.93
C THR A 173 -33.10 49.07 27.21
N LYS A 174 -32.59 49.83 28.19
CA LYS A 174 -32.43 51.28 28.36
C LYS A 174 -31.25 51.51 29.29
#